data_AF-A0A0D0BXY3-F1
#
_entry.id   AF-A0A0D0BXY3-F1
#
_cell.length_a   1.000
_cell.length_b   1.000
_cell.length_c   1.000
_cell.angle_alpha   90.00
_cell.angle_beta   90.00
_cell.angle_gamma   90.00
#
_symmetry.space_group_name_H-M   'P 1'
#
loop_
_entity.id
_entity.type
_entity.pdbx_description
1 polymer ?
#
loop_
_entity_poly.entity_id
_entity_poly.type
_entity_poly.pdbx_seq_one_letter_code
_entity_poly.pdbx_strand_id
1 'polypeptide(L)' 'GGQMVYVVPLIIFMDNVSGNISKQWNKHYVIYMLNTNLPCKMLDKEFHVWFVMSSLHASPMELMHGMKQSIL' A
#
# COMPACT_ATOMS: atom_id res chain seq x y z
N GLY A 1 -12.27 23.93 25.65
CA GLY A 1 -12.89 22.60 25.48
C GLY A 1 -11.93 21.73 24.70
N GLY A 2 -11.63 20.53 25.19
CA GLY A 2 -10.73 19.60 24.48
C GLY A 2 -11.48 18.81 23.42
N GLN A 3 -10.81 18.49 22.31
CA GLN A 3 -11.34 17.66 21.24
C GLN A 3 -10.61 16.31 21.25
N MET A 4 -11.35 15.20 21.12
CA MET A 4 -10.74 13.87 21.04
C MET A 4 -10.01 13.72 19.71
N VAL A 5 -8.75 13.29 19.79
CA VAL A 5 -7.90 12.97 18.64
C VAL A 5 -7.69 11.47 18.61
N TYR A 6 -7.95 10.84 17.45
CA TYR A 6 -7.64 9.45 17.20
C TYR A 6 -6.43 9.36 16.27
N VAL A 7 -5.51 8.45 16.57
CA VAL A 7 -4.34 8.16 15.74
C VAL A 7 -4.49 6.76 15.16
N VAL A 8 -4.42 6.64 13.85
CA VAL A 8 -4.41 5.36 13.14
C VAL A 8 -3.09 5.24 12.39
N PRO A 9 -2.13 4.44 12.89
CA PRO A 9 -0.86 4.27 12.23
C PRO A 9 -1.01 3.33 11.03
N LEU A 10 -0.44 3.74 9.90
CA LEU A 10 -0.52 3.04 8.62
C LEU A 10 0.87 2.60 8.18
N ILE A 11 0.97 1.36 7.71
CA ILE A 11 2.13 0.92 6.93
C ILE A 11 1.74 0.98 5.47
N ILE A 12 2.50 1.74 4.69
CA ILE A 12 2.40 1.75 3.23
C ILE A 12 3.68 1.15 2.67
N PHE A 13 3.54 0.19 1.77
CA PHE A 13 4.66 -0.51 1.15
C PHE A 13 4.38 -0.78 -0.32
N MET A 14 5.44 -1.06 -1.07
CA MET A 14 5.38 -1.37 -2.48
C MET A 14 5.87 -2.79 -2.72
N ASP A 15 5.15 -3.53 -3.56
CA ASP A 15 5.52 -4.87 -3.98
C ASP A 15 5.70 -4.95 -5.50
N ASN A 16 6.62 -5.83 -5.93
CA ASN A 16 6.84 -6.13 -7.34
C ASN A 16 6.08 -7.41 -7.73
N VAL A 17 4.95 -7.23 -8.41
CA VAL A 17 4.08 -8.34 -8.82
C VAL A 17 4.43 -8.91 -10.21
N SER A 18 5.62 -8.57 -10.75
CA SER A 18 6.07 -9.03 -12.07
C SER A 18 6.27 -10.54 -12.18
N GLY A 19 6.21 -11.29 -11.07
CA GLY A 19 6.35 -12.75 -11.04
C GLY A 19 5.07 -13.53 -11.37
N ASN A 20 3.95 -12.87 -11.67
CA ASN A 20 2.70 -13.56 -11.94
C ASN A 20 2.73 -14.33 -13.28
N ILE A 21 2.30 -15.60 -13.28
CA ILE A 21 2.38 -16.52 -14.43
C ILE A 21 1.75 -15.94 -15.71
N SER A 22 0.62 -15.25 -15.58
CA SER A 22 -0.10 -14.66 -16.72
C SER A 22 0.48 -13.32 -17.20
N LYS A 23 1.33 -12.66 -16.39
CA LYS A 23 1.88 -11.32 -16.66
C LYS A 23 3.37 -11.19 -16.35
N GLN A 24 4.11 -12.30 -16.50
CA GLN A 24 5.50 -12.45 -16.05
C GLN A 24 6.48 -11.42 -16.63
N TRP A 25 6.13 -10.82 -17.77
CA TRP A 25 6.97 -9.82 -18.48
C TRP A 25 6.53 -8.38 -18.26
N ASN A 26 5.42 -8.19 -17.54
CA ASN A 26 4.89 -6.89 -17.23
C ASN A 26 5.45 -6.51 -15.85
N LYS A 27 6.48 -5.65 -15.84
CA LYS A 27 6.97 -5.05 -14.59
C LYS A 27 5.91 -4.09 -14.06
N HIS A 28 5.20 -4.51 -13.03
CA HIS A 28 4.20 -3.70 -12.35
C HIS A 28 4.56 -3.63 -10.88
N TYR A 29 4.57 -2.40 -10.38
CA TYR A 29 4.64 -2.13 -8.96
C TYR A 29 3.25 -1.82 -8.45
N VAL A 30 2.93 -2.38 -7.28
CA VAL A 30 1.67 -2.15 -6.58
C VAL A 30 1.99 -1.57 -5.22
N ILE A 31 1.26 -0.53 -4.82
CA ILE A 31 1.29 -0.02 -3.46
C ILE A 31 0.12 -0.61 -2.67
N TYR A 32 0.45 -1.08 -1.48
CA TYR A 32 -0.46 -1.62 -0.50
C TYR A 32 -0.42 -0.82 0.80
N MET A 33 -1.49 -0.92 1.58
CA MET A 33 -1.63 -0.29 2.88
C MET A 33 -2.20 -1.24 3.92
N LEU A 34 -1.69 -1.13 5.15
CA LEU A 34 -2.09 -1.90 6.33
C LEU A 34 -2.42 -0.95 7.47
N ASN A 35 -3.47 -1.26 8.24
CA ASN A 35 -3.77 -0.59 9.50
C ASN A 35 -3.07 -1.31 10.66
N THR A 36 -2.09 -0.64 11.28
CA THR A 36 -1.26 -1.23 12.34
C THR A 36 -1.88 -1.23 13.73
N ASN A 37 -3.11 -0.74 13.88
CA ASN A 37 -3.87 -0.94 15.12
C ASN A 37 -4.30 -2.41 15.31
N LEU A 38 -4.12 -3.27 14.30
CA LEU A 38 -4.41 -4.70 14.39
C LEU A 38 -3.22 -5.46 15.01
N PRO A 39 -3.47 -6.56 15.75
CA PRO A 39 -2.40 -7.44 16.21
C PRO A 39 -1.55 -7.96 15.05
N CYS A 40 -0.24 -8.10 15.26
CA CYS A 40 0.71 -8.52 14.21
C CYS A 40 0.27 -9.80 13.47
N LYS A 41 -0.26 -10.79 14.20
CA LYS A 41 -0.78 -12.05 13.62
C LYS A 41 -1.96 -11.87 12.65
N MET A 42 -2.62 -10.71 12.69
CA MET A 42 -3.70 -10.37 11.76
C MET A 42 -3.19 -9.57 10.56
N LEU A 43 -2.13 -8.78 10.71
CA LEU A 43 -1.54 -7.98 9.62
C LEU A 43 -1.08 -8.85 8.44
N ASP A 44 -0.57 -10.04 8.72
CA ASP A 44 -0.10 -10.97 7.69
C ASP A 44 -1.24 -11.66 6.91
N LYS A 45 -2.51 -11.43 7.30
CA LYS A 45 -3.66 -11.97 6.55
C LYS A 45 -4.00 -11.04 5.40
N GLU A 46 -4.12 -11.60 4.21
CA GLU A 46 -4.46 -10.88 2.97
C GLU A 46 -5.69 -9.97 3.09
N PHE A 47 -6.69 -10.36 3.89
CA PHE A 47 -7.88 -9.55 4.14
C PHE A 47 -7.57 -8.15 4.71
N HIS A 48 -6.47 -8.00 5.44
CA HIS A 48 -6.09 -6.72 6.04
C HIS A 48 -5.14 -5.91 5.15
N VAL A 49 -4.65 -6.47 4.04
CA VAL A 49 -3.79 -5.80 3.06
C VAL A 49 -4.67 -5.12 2.01
N TRP A 50 -4.67 -3.80 1.99
CA TRP A 50 -5.50 -3.01 1.07
C TRP A 50 -4.71 -2.59 -0.14
N PHE A 51 -5.24 -2.85 -1.33
CA PHE A 51 -4.71 -2.29 -2.58
C PHE A 51 -4.93 -0.77 -2.60
N VAL A 52 -3.88 -0.01 -2.91
CA VAL A 52 -3.96 1.45 -3.03
C VAL A 52 -3.88 1.86 -4.48
N MET A 53 -2.79 1.53 -5.17
CA MET A 53 -2.59 1.94 -6.56
C MET A 53 -1.55 1.08 -7.29
N SER A 54 -1.63 1.10 -8.63
CA SER A 54 -0.63 0.54 -9.54
C SER A 54 -0.58 1.37 -10.83
N SER A 55 0.52 1.26 -11.58
CA SER A 55 0.66 1.92 -12.89
C SER A 55 1.58 1.13 -13.79
N LEU A 56 1.25 1.13 -15.08
CA LEU A 56 2.06 0.61 -16.18
C LEU A 56 3.19 1.54 -16.60
N HIS A 57 3.04 2.83 -16.31
CA HIS A 57 3.85 3.89 -16.90
C HIS A 57 4.67 4.65 -15.87
N ALA A 58 4.24 4.66 -14.62
CA ALA A 58 4.93 5.35 -13.55
C ALA A 58 6.05 4.47 -12.96
N SER A 59 7.20 5.07 -12.76
CA SER A 59 8.29 4.49 -11.98
C SER A 59 7.88 4.33 -10.50
N PRO A 60 8.58 3.46 -9.74
CA PRO A 60 8.32 3.31 -8.30
C PRO A 60 8.27 4.63 -7.52
N MET A 61 9.17 5.57 -7.83
CA MET A 61 9.25 6.85 -7.13
C MET A 61 8.06 7.76 -7.45
N GLU A 62 7.60 7.78 -8.69
CA GLU A 62 6.41 8.52 -9.09
C GLU A 62 5.15 7.95 -8.46
N LEU A 63 5.05 6.61 -8.38
CA LEU A 63 3.95 5.93 -7.71
C LEU A 63 3.91 6.29 -6.21
N MET A 64 5.05 6.25 -5.53
CA MET A 64 5.15 6.62 -4.11
C MET A 64 4.88 8.11 -3.89
N HIS A 65 5.29 8.97 -4.82
CA HIS A 65 4.94 10.38 -4.79
C HIS A 65 3.42 10.59 -4.90
N GLY A 66 2.76 9.93 -5.85
CA GLY A 66 1.31 9.99 -6.01
C GLY A 66 0.55 9.49 -4.77
N MET A 67 1.05 8.41 -4.16
CA MET A 67 0.50 7.90 -2.91
C MET A 67 0.64 8.93 -1.77
N LYS A 68 1.81 9.57 -1.63
CA LYS A 68 2.02 10.62 -0.61
C LYS A 68 1.04 11.78 -0.77
N GLN A 69 0.79 12.23 -2.01
CA GLN A 69 -0.17 13.31 -2.30
C GLN A 69 -1.62 12.91 -2.00
N SER A 70 -1.93 11.61 -1.95
CA SER A 70 -3.30 11.13 -1.68
C SER A 70 -3.65 11.07 -0.19
N ILE A 71 -2.65 11.10 0.70
CA ILE A 71 -2.84 11.00 2.16
C ILE A 71 -2.68 12.36 2.88
N LEU A 72 -1.99 13.32 2.24
CA LEU A 72 -1.83 14.69 2.74
C LEU A 72 -2.94 15.60 2.21
#